data_AF-A0A399YUY1-F1
#
_entry.id   AF-A0A399YUY1-F1
#
_cell.length_a   1.000
_cell.length_b   1.000
_cell.length_c   1.000
_cell.angle_alpha   90.00
_cell.angle_beta   90.00
_cell.angle_gamma   90.00
#
_symmetry.space_group_name_H-M   'P 1'
#
loop_
_entity.id
_entity.type
_entity.pdbx_description
1 polymer ?
#
loop_
_entity_poly.entity_id
_entity_poly.type
_entity_poly.pdbx_seq_one_letter_code
_entity_poly.pdbx_strand_id
1 'polypeptide(L)'
;MTLKHIAILVCCLALAAFGSPVFAHTELVSAEPAPGAQLAESPAEIRLTFSEPVAESSQIVLLTEDFQAVEGLVTQFNPAVPEQVYTPVPALEPGVYSVQWSAASVDGHEIKGSYTFSVGQAAQDSAVVEPATNATPASSDGETSSGLRWWLAGIVVVAVGLPLLLLAARRSGRRS
;
A
#
# COMPACT_ATOMS: atom_id res chain seq x y z
N MET A 1 -22.62 -35.61 -22.86
CA MET A 1 -21.27 -35.06 -22.60
C MET A 1 -20.41 -36.26 -22.24
N THR A 2 -19.39 -36.61 -23.03
CA THR A 2 -18.67 -37.87 -22.79
C THR A 2 -17.81 -37.74 -21.53
N LEU A 3 -17.54 -38.85 -20.83
CA LEU A 3 -16.81 -38.89 -19.56
C LEU A 3 -15.48 -38.11 -19.60
N LYS A 4 -14.82 -38.10 -20.77
CA LYS A 4 -13.61 -37.30 -21.05
C LYS A 4 -13.80 -35.79 -20.82
N HIS A 5 -14.94 -35.22 -21.21
CA HIS A 5 -15.21 -33.79 -21.04
C HIS A 5 -15.45 -33.42 -19.58
N ILE A 6 -16.05 -34.31 -18.79
CA ILE A 6 -16.25 -34.12 -17.36
C ILE A 6 -14.89 -34.16 -16.64
N ALA A 7 -14.05 -35.14 -16.97
CA ALA A 7 -12.70 -35.25 -16.40
C ALA A 7 -11.83 -34.02 -16.70
N ILE A 8 -11.88 -33.50 -17.95
CA ILE A 8 -11.15 -32.28 -18.31
C ILE A 8 -11.66 -31.07 -17.52
N LEU A 9 -12.99 -30.90 -17.42
CA LEU A 9 -13.59 -29.79 -16.68
C LEU A 9 -13.21 -29.82 -15.19
N VAL A 10 -13.29 -30.99 -14.56
CA VAL A 10 -12.91 -31.18 -13.15
C VAL A 10 -11.42 -30.90 -12.94
N CYS A 11 -10.56 -31.36 -13.86
CA CYS A 11 -9.13 -31.07 -13.82
C CYS A 11 -8.87 -29.56 -13.91
N CYS A 12 -9.45 -28.86 -14.89
CA CYS A 12 -9.29 -27.41 -15.03
C CYS A 12 -9.80 -26.64 -13.80
N LEU A 13 -10.92 -27.06 -13.21
CA LEU A 13 -11.47 -26.43 -12.01
C LEU A 13 -10.58 -26.66 -10.78
N ALA A 14 -10.00 -27.86 -10.65
CA ALA A 14 -9.01 -28.15 -9.62
C ALA A 14 -7.76 -27.29 -9.80
N LEU A 15 -7.22 -27.13 -11.02
CA LEU A 15 -6.07 -26.25 -11.24
C LEU A 15 -6.39 -24.77 -10.93
N ALA A 16 -7.58 -24.29 -11.29
CA ALA A 16 -7.99 -22.92 -11.01
C ALA A 16 -8.19 -22.63 -9.51
N ALA A 17 -8.59 -23.65 -8.74
CA ALA A 17 -8.77 -23.53 -7.29
C ALA A 17 -7.45 -23.56 -6.49
N PHE A 18 -6.34 -24.00 -7.11
CA PHE A 18 -5.02 -24.13 -6.48
C PHE A 18 -4.03 -23.03 -6.90
N GLY A 19 -4.50 -21.94 -7.51
CA GLY A 19 -3.64 -20.78 -7.78
C GLY A 19 -3.27 -20.05 -6.48
N SER A 20 -1.99 -20.03 -6.13
CA SER A 20 -1.48 -19.13 -5.10
C SER A 20 -1.66 -17.66 -5.53
N PRO A 21 -1.95 -16.73 -4.62
CA PRO A 21 -1.90 -15.32 -4.95
C PRO A 21 -0.48 -14.97 -5.40
N VAL A 22 -0.34 -14.56 -6.66
CA VAL A 22 0.89 -13.93 -7.15
C VAL A 22 0.81 -12.48 -6.71
N PHE A 23 1.50 -12.13 -5.63
CA PHE A 23 1.76 -10.73 -5.31
C PHE A 23 2.73 -10.24 -6.38
N ALA A 24 2.26 -9.34 -7.24
CA ALA A 24 2.98 -9.03 -8.47
C ALA A 24 4.15 -8.05 -8.26
N HIS A 25 4.28 -7.39 -7.09
CA HIS A 25 5.29 -6.35 -6.89
C HIS A 25 5.69 -6.22 -5.41
N THR A 26 6.95 -5.94 -5.16
CA THR A 26 7.49 -5.58 -3.83
C THR A 26 7.07 -4.15 -3.48
N GLU A 27 6.09 -3.97 -2.62
CA GLU A 27 5.56 -2.65 -2.25
C GLU A 27 6.11 -2.19 -0.89
N LEU A 28 6.21 -0.88 -0.68
CA LEU A 28 6.52 -0.34 0.66
C LEU A 28 5.29 -0.52 1.56
N VAL A 29 5.43 -1.30 2.63
CA VAL A 29 4.36 -1.61 3.59
C VAL A 29 4.36 -0.61 4.73
N SER A 30 5.53 -0.25 5.24
CA SER A 30 5.67 0.72 6.33
C SER A 30 7.00 1.47 6.26
N ALA A 31 7.01 2.66 6.85
CA ALA A 31 8.20 3.47 6.99
C ALA A 31 8.24 4.16 8.36
N GLU A 32 9.44 4.28 8.91
CA GLU A 32 9.74 5.00 10.14
C GLU A 32 10.91 5.95 9.85
N PRO A 33 10.75 7.28 9.96
CA PRO A 33 9.52 8.01 10.24
C PRO A 33 8.43 7.77 9.18
N ALA A 34 7.16 7.83 9.60
CA ALA A 34 6.03 7.64 8.70
C ALA A 34 5.94 8.78 7.65
N PRO A 35 5.38 8.52 6.46
CA PRO A 35 5.11 9.56 5.47
C PRO A 35 4.28 10.71 6.06
N GLY A 36 4.77 11.93 5.90
CA GLY A 36 4.16 13.15 6.44
C GLY A 36 4.33 13.34 7.96
N ALA A 37 5.15 12.52 8.63
CA ALA A 37 5.38 12.67 10.06
C ALA A 37 5.98 14.04 10.41
N GLN A 38 5.51 14.62 11.52
CA GLN A 38 6.06 15.83 12.13
C GLN A 38 6.72 15.41 13.45
N LEU A 39 8.04 15.34 13.44
CA LEU A 39 8.83 14.92 14.60
C LEU A 39 9.22 16.13 15.42
N ALA A 40 9.14 16.01 16.75
CA ALA A 40 9.68 17.03 17.65
C ALA A 40 11.22 17.06 17.61
N GLU A 41 11.84 15.89 17.45
CA GLU A 41 13.28 15.68 17.49
C GLU A 41 13.75 14.88 16.27
N SER A 42 15.05 14.95 15.97
CA SER A 42 15.66 14.16 14.89
C SER A 42 15.47 12.65 15.15
N PRO A 43 15.06 11.87 14.13
CA PRO A 43 15.04 10.42 14.25
C PRO A 43 16.47 9.87 14.33
N ALA A 44 16.65 8.72 14.97
CA ALA A 44 17.94 8.03 15.01
C ALA A 44 18.25 7.26 13.71
N GLU A 45 17.20 6.82 13.00
CA GLU A 45 17.30 6.07 11.76
C GLU A 45 16.07 6.29 10.87
N ILE A 46 16.22 5.96 9.60
CA ILE A 46 15.11 5.73 8.67
C ILE A 46 15.03 4.23 8.42
N ARG A 47 13.84 3.64 8.54
CA ARG A 47 13.59 2.21 8.33
C ARG A 47 12.41 2.03 7.38
N LEU A 48 12.61 1.22 6.35
CA LEU A 48 11.60 0.87 5.35
C LEU A 48 11.33 -0.64 5.42
N THR A 49 10.05 -1.02 5.46
CA THR A 49 9.61 -2.42 5.40
C THR A 49 8.80 -2.63 4.13
N PHE A 50 9.15 -3.66 3.38
CA PHE A 50 8.51 -4.03 2.13
C PHE A 50 7.62 -5.26 2.29
N SER A 51 6.74 -5.50 1.31
CA SER A 51 5.84 -6.66 1.29
C SER A 51 6.53 -7.98 0.98
N GLU A 52 7.76 -7.91 0.46
CA GLU A 52 8.58 -9.04 0.05
C GLU A 52 10.05 -8.79 0.40
N PRO A 53 10.87 -9.86 0.50
CA PRO A 53 12.30 -9.75 0.65
C PRO A 53 12.95 -8.87 -0.44
N VAL A 54 13.82 -7.96 -0.02
CA VAL A 54 14.62 -7.11 -0.90
C VAL A 54 16.09 -7.54 -0.89
N ALA A 55 16.81 -7.18 -1.94
CA ALA A 55 18.24 -7.40 -2.05
C ALA A 55 19.04 -6.37 -1.24
N GLU A 56 20.22 -6.76 -0.77
CA GLU A 56 21.19 -5.91 -0.06
C GLU A 56 21.61 -4.67 -0.87
N SER A 57 21.50 -4.71 -2.20
CA SER A 57 21.81 -3.58 -3.08
C SER A 57 20.80 -2.42 -2.99
N SER A 58 19.73 -2.57 -2.23
CA SER A 58 18.72 -1.53 -2.02
C SER A 58 19.32 -0.30 -1.31
N GLN A 59 18.82 0.89 -1.62
CA GLN A 59 19.39 2.15 -1.14
C GLN A 59 18.32 3.09 -0.60
N ILE A 60 18.70 3.85 0.43
CA ILE A 60 17.95 4.99 0.97
C ILE A 60 18.82 6.24 0.81
N VAL A 61 18.23 7.31 0.28
CA VAL A 61 18.84 8.64 0.19
C VAL A 61 17.95 9.62 0.95
N LEU A 62 18.56 10.45 1.79
CA LEU A 62 17.87 11.53 2.49
C LEU A 62 18.28 12.86 1.87
N LEU A 63 17.28 13.67 1.49
CA LEU A 63 17.49 15.01 0.98
C LEU A 63 16.90 16.06 1.92
N THR A 64 17.52 17.23 1.97
CA THR A 64 16.95 18.44 2.56
C THR A 64 15.87 19.04 1.67
N GLU A 65 15.17 20.08 2.16
CA GLU A 65 14.19 20.85 1.39
C GLU A 65 14.77 21.45 0.09
N ASP A 66 16.06 21.81 0.09
CA ASP A 66 16.80 22.31 -1.08
C ASP A 66 17.31 21.20 -2.02
N PHE A 67 16.80 19.97 -1.86
CA PHE A 67 17.21 18.77 -2.60
C PHE A 67 18.71 18.44 -2.48
N GLN A 68 19.37 18.89 -1.41
CA GLN A 68 20.76 18.51 -1.12
C GLN A 68 20.77 17.20 -0.35
N ALA A 69 21.65 16.27 -0.77
CA ALA A 69 21.81 15.01 -0.06
C ALA A 69 22.43 15.24 1.31
N VAL A 70 21.83 14.64 2.34
CA VAL A 70 22.47 14.53 3.65
C VAL A 70 23.62 13.53 3.51
N GLU A 71 24.83 13.95 3.87
CA GLU A 71 26.02 13.13 3.71
C GLU A 71 26.18 12.10 4.84
N GLY A 72 26.99 11.06 4.60
CA GLY A 72 27.36 10.07 5.62
C GLY A 72 26.30 9.00 5.89
N LEU A 73 25.21 8.99 5.14
CA LEU A 73 24.20 7.94 5.22
C LEU A 73 24.68 6.67 4.50
N VAL A 74 24.54 5.53 5.18
CA VAL A 74 24.84 4.20 4.61
C VAL A 74 23.67 3.29 4.88
N THR A 75 23.02 2.82 3.80
CA THR A 75 21.93 1.84 3.90
C THR A 75 22.47 0.53 4.44
N GLN A 76 21.79 0.00 5.45
CA GLN A 76 22.08 -1.26 6.09
C GLN A 76 20.96 -2.26 5.78
N PHE A 77 21.37 -3.52 5.69
CA PHE A 77 20.51 -4.66 5.41
C PHE A 77 20.76 -5.76 6.44
N ASN A 78 19.70 -6.40 6.91
CA ASN A 78 19.80 -7.55 7.82
C ASN A 78 19.20 -8.79 7.15
N PRO A 79 19.99 -9.82 6.81
CA PRO A 79 19.48 -11.03 6.17
C PRO A 79 18.50 -11.83 7.05
N ALA A 80 18.48 -11.60 8.37
CA ALA A 80 17.48 -12.19 9.26
C ALA A 80 16.10 -11.54 9.13
N VAL A 81 16.02 -10.32 8.57
CA VAL A 81 14.78 -9.58 8.31
C VAL A 81 14.86 -9.00 6.89
N PRO A 82 14.81 -9.85 5.85
CA PRO A 82 15.17 -9.45 4.49
C PRO A 82 14.14 -8.53 3.82
N GLU A 83 12.99 -8.32 4.43
CA GLU A 83 11.97 -7.35 4.01
C GLU A 83 12.30 -5.92 4.44
N GLN A 84 13.37 -5.72 5.22
CA GLN A 84 13.73 -4.43 5.80
C GLN A 84 15.09 -3.92 5.34
N VAL A 85 15.14 -2.61 5.10
CA VAL A 85 16.37 -1.82 5.02
C VAL A 85 16.26 -0.62 5.93
N TYR A 86 17.38 -0.21 6.49
CA TYR A 86 17.43 0.93 7.39
C TYR A 86 18.72 1.69 7.25
N THR A 87 18.69 2.98 7.56
CA THR A 87 19.83 3.88 7.47
C THR A 87 19.89 4.72 8.74
N PRO A 88 20.92 4.56 9.58
CA PRO A 88 21.16 5.48 10.68
C PRO A 88 21.31 6.91 10.16
N VAL A 89 20.74 7.87 10.88
CA VAL A 89 20.72 9.27 10.47
C VAL A 89 21.50 10.11 11.48
N PRO A 90 22.36 11.06 11.04
CA PRO A 90 22.97 12.02 11.95
C PRO A 90 21.89 12.92 12.60
N ALA A 91 22.29 13.72 13.59
CA ALA A 91 21.38 14.73 14.12
C ALA A 91 20.94 15.70 13.02
N LEU A 92 19.64 15.73 12.75
CA LEU A 92 19.01 16.62 11.79
C LEU A 92 18.62 17.94 12.44
N GLU A 93 18.89 19.03 11.73
CA GLU A 93 18.36 20.35 12.07
C GLU A 93 16.84 20.41 11.84
N PRO A 94 16.12 21.35 12.46
CA PRO A 94 14.71 21.58 12.15
C PRO A 94 14.50 21.89 10.66
N GLY A 95 13.54 21.21 10.02
CA GLY A 95 13.27 21.38 8.60
C GLY A 95 12.46 20.25 7.98
N VAL A 96 12.22 20.34 6.68
CA VAL A 96 11.57 19.30 5.87
C VAL A 96 12.62 18.45 5.20
N TYR A 97 12.41 17.13 5.23
CA TYR A 97 13.30 16.14 4.64
C TYR A 97 12.53 15.24 3.69
N SER A 98 13.21 14.81 2.62
CA SER A 98 12.69 13.87 1.62
C SER A 98 13.48 12.56 1.69
N VAL A 99 12.80 11.47 2.01
CA VAL A 99 13.34 10.12 1.92
C VAL A 99 13.07 9.63 0.51
N GLN A 100 14.12 9.20 -0.18
CA GLN A 100 14.03 8.50 -1.46
C GLN A 100 14.63 7.11 -1.32
N TRP A 101 14.10 6.13 -2.03
CA TRP A 101 14.66 4.78 -2.02
C TRP A 101 14.62 4.12 -3.39
N SER A 102 15.50 3.15 -3.55
CA SER A 102 15.45 2.12 -4.59
C SER A 102 15.54 0.75 -3.92
N ALA A 103 14.47 -0.04 -4.01
CA ALA A 103 14.42 -1.40 -3.50
C ALA A 103 14.51 -2.38 -4.67
N ALA A 104 15.48 -3.29 -4.63
CA ALA A 104 15.57 -4.36 -5.62
C ALA A 104 14.90 -5.61 -5.04
N SER A 105 13.88 -6.13 -5.70
CA SER A 105 13.29 -7.42 -5.34
C SER A 105 14.26 -8.56 -5.68
N VAL A 106 14.06 -9.72 -5.06
CA VAL A 106 14.84 -10.94 -5.34
C VAL A 106 14.72 -11.42 -6.78
N ASP A 107 13.66 -11.03 -7.49
CA ASP A 107 13.45 -11.35 -8.92
C ASP A 107 14.18 -10.39 -9.88
N GLY A 108 14.82 -9.34 -9.34
CA GLY A 108 15.61 -8.36 -10.08
C GLY A 108 14.87 -7.10 -10.50
N HIS A 109 13.59 -6.94 -10.17
CA HIS A 109 12.88 -5.68 -10.42
C HIS A 109 13.23 -4.63 -9.38
N GLU A 110 13.64 -3.44 -9.85
CA GLU A 110 13.89 -2.27 -9.00
C GLU A 110 12.62 -1.43 -8.88
N ILE A 111 12.28 -1.06 -7.65
CA ILE A 111 11.14 -0.23 -7.30
C ILE A 111 11.64 1.01 -6.58
N LYS A 112 11.18 2.18 -7.01
CA LYS A 112 11.58 3.47 -6.47
C LYS A 112 10.40 4.17 -5.84
N GLY A 113 10.67 4.97 -4.83
CA GLY A 113 9.68 5.84 -4.26
C GLY A 113 10.29 6.95 -3.43
N SER A 114 9.42 7.85 -2.96
CA SER A 114 9.80 8.91 -2.05
C SER A 114 8.64 9.29 -1.14
N TYR A 115 8.98 9.83 0.03
CA TYR A 115 8.05 10.52 0.92
C TYR A 115 8.78 11.61 1.69
N THR A 116 8.04 12.47 2.38
CA THR A 116 8.60 13.54 3.21
C THR A 116 8.26 13.38 4.69
N PHE A 117 9.10 13.90 5.56
CA PHE A 117 8.82 14.11 6.98
C PHE A 117 9.44 15.45 7.42
N SER A 118 9.11 15.93 8.61
CA SER A 118 9.68 17.16 9.16
C SER A 118 10.19 16.95 10.58
N VAL A 119 11.17 17.76 10.97
CA VAL A 119 11.79 17.78 12.30
C VAL A 119 11.64 19.18 12.89
N GLY A 120 11.36 19.27 14.20
CA GLY A 120 11.35 20.52 14.95
C GLY A 120 10.06 21.34 14.85
N GLN A 121 8.99 20.77 14.28
CA GLN A 121 7.66 21.42 14.21
C GLN A 121 6.64 20.66 15.07
N ALA A 122 6.86 20.60 16.38
CA ALA A 122 5.78 20.27 17.32
C ALA A 122 5.01 21.55 17.64
N ALA A 123 3.71 21.52 17.35
CA ALA A 123 2.70 22.54 17.61
C ALA A 123 3.10 23.60 18.66
N GLN A 124 3.41 24.79 18.16
CA GLN A 124 3.02 26.02 18.82
C GLN A 124 1.48 26.08 18.86
N ASP A 125 0.85 25.26 19.70
CA ASP A 125 -0.60 25.35 19.95
C ASP A 125 -0.99 24.84 21.35
N SER A 126 -0.18 25.16 22.36
CA SER A 126 -0.52 24.88 23.77
C SER A 126 -0.22 26.11 24.63
N ALA A 127 -0.85 27.23 24.29
CA ALA A 127 -0.95 28.37 25.19
C ALA A 127 -2.11 29.31 24.82
N VAL A 128 -3.37 28.86 24.93
CA VAL A 128 -4.47 29.71 25.43
C VAL A 128 -5.50 28.84 26.15
N VAL A 129 -5.60 29.01 27.47
CA VAL A 129 -6.72 28.54 28.29
C VAL A 129 -7.82 29.62 28.26
N GLU A 130 -9.05 29.16 27.96
CA GLU A 130 -10.42 29.75 28.00
C GLU A 130 -10.76 30.73 29.16
N PRO A 131 -11.97 31.38 29.25
CA PRO A 131 -13.24 31.21 28.48
C PRO A 131 -14.00 32.52 28.08
N ALA A 132 -15.01 32.44 27.19
CA ALA A 132 -16.29 33.19 27.31
C ALA A 132 -17.31 32.91 26.17
N THR A 133 -18.31 32.09 26.51
CA THR A 133 -19.77 32.24 26.29
C THR A 133 -20.39 32.63 24.93
N ASN A 134 -21.27 31.72 24.48
CA ASN A 134 -22.53 31.90 23.77
C ASN A 134 -22.55 32.37 22.29
N ALA A 135 -22.79 31.40 21.41
CA ALA A 135 -23.79 31.54 20.34
C ALA A 135 -24.52 30.20 20.08
N THR A 136 -25.85 30.25 20.26
CA THR A 136 -26.88 29.23 20.03
C THR A 136 -26.90 28.69 18.58
N PRO A 137 -27.37 27.43 18.35
CA PRO A 137 -27.16 26.73 17.09
C PRO A 137 -28.18 27.10 16.02
N ALA A 138 -27.74 27.12 14.76
CA ALA A 138 -28.62 27.05 13.61
C ALA A 138 -28.32 25.75 12.85
N SER A 139 -29.28 24.85 12.90
CA SER A 139 -29.38 23.62 12.13
C SER A 139 -29.37 23.90 10.63
N SER A 140 -28.62 23.09 9.89
CA SER A 140 -28.94 22.73 8.50
C SER A 140 -28.47 21.29 8.28
N ASP A 141 -29.45 20.38 8.25
CA ASP A 141 -29.59 19.26 7.32
C ASP A 141 -28.28 18.75 6.66
N GLY A 142 -27.81 17.54 6.90
CA GLY A 142 -28.59 16.31 6.84
C GLY A 142 -28.59 15.74 5.42
N GLU A 143 -27.41 15.42 4.85
CA GLU A 143 -27.33 14.54 3.67
C GLU A 143 -26.08 13.62 3.71
N THR A 144 -26.33 12.43 4.25
CA THR A 144 -26.09 11.13 3.60
C THR A 144 -25.03 11.04 2.49
N SER A 145 -23.88 10.42 2.77
CA SER A 145 -23.23 9.53 1.79
C SER A 145 -22.29 8.49 2.42
N SER A 146 -22.70 7.87 3.53
CA SER A 146 -22.15 6.57 3.97
C SER A 146 -22.78 5.40 3.20
N GLY A 147 -22.81 5.52 1.86
CA GLY A 147 -23.55 4.62 0.97
C GLY A 147 -22.79 4.17 -0.28
N LEU A 148 -21.49 4.49 -0.40
CA LEU A 148 -20.69 4.17 -1.59
C LEU A 148 -19.53 3.21 -1.30
N ARG A 149 -19.76 2.22 -0.41
CA ARG A 149 -18.81 1.14 -0.08
C ARG A 149 -19.30 -0.27 -0.46
N TRP A 150 -20.40 -0.39 -1.21
CA TRP A 150 -21.04 -1.69 -1.53
C TRP A 150 -21.51 -1.87 -2.98
N TRP A 151 -20.87 -1.24 -3.98
CA TRP A 151 -21.29 -1.36 -5.40
C TRP A 151 -20.26 -1.94 -6.39
N LEU A 152 -19.21 -2.62 -5.92
CA LEU A 152 -18.27 -3.35 -6.81
C LEU A 152 -18.14 -4.85 -6.52
N ALA A 153 -19.14 -5.49 -5.89
CA ALA A 153 -19.18 -6.96 -5.71
C ALA A 153 -20.23 -7.67 -6.59
N GLY A 154 -21.11 -6.94 -7.29
CA GLY A 154 -22.24 -7.52 -8.03
C GLY A 154 -22.00 -7.84 -9.51
N ILE A 155 -20.93 -7.35 -10.13
CA ILE A 155 -20.75 -7.40 -11.59
C ILE A 155 -20.06 -8.70 -12.08
N VAL A 156 -19.38 -9.45 -11.21
CA VAL A 156 -18.63 -10.66 -11.62
C VAL A 156 -19.53 -11.91 -11.77
N VAL A 157 -20.70 -11.96 -11.12
CA VAL A 157 -21.58 -13.16 -11.16
C VAL A 157 -22.45 -13.22 -12.44
N VAL A 158 -22.74 -12.09 -13.07
CA VAL A 158 -23.65 -12.05 -14.24
C VAL A 158 -22.92 -12.33 -15.55
N ALA A 159 -21.62 -12.03 -15.67
CA ALA A 159 -20.88 -12.18 -16.93
C ALA A 159 -20.55 -13.64 -17.31
N VAL A 160 -20.51 -14.57 -16.34
CA VAL A 160 -20.19 -15.99 -16.58
C VAL A 160 -21.43 -16.89 -16.56
N GLY A 161 -22.46 -16.56 -15.77
CA GLY A 161 -23.66 -17.40 -15.62
C GLY A 161 -24.62 -17.36 -16.82
N LEU A 162 -24.76 -16.21 -17.47
CA LEU A 162 -25.70 -16.04 -18.59
C LEU A 162 -25.34 -16.84 -19.87
N PRO A 163 -24.06 -16.91 -20.32
CA PRO A 163 -23.73 -17.68 -21.52
C PRO A 163 -23.86 -19.20 -21.33
N LEU A 164 -23.63 -19.73 -20.11
CA LEU A 164 -23.78 -21.16 -19.81
C LEU A 164 -25.24 -21.62 -19.78
N LEU A 165 -26.17 -20.77 -19.34
CA LEU A 165 -27.59 -21.10 -19.31
C LEU A 165 -28.23 -21.10 -20.71
N LEU A 166 -27.79 -20.20 -21.60
CA LEU A 166 -28.27 -20.11 -22.98
C LEU A 166 -27.76 -21.25 -23.88
N LEU A 167 -26.58 -21.82 -23.59
CA LEU A 167 -26.07 -23.00 -24.30
C LEU A 167 -26.79 -24.30 -23.91
N ALA A 168 -27.31 -24.38 -22.68
CA ALA A 168 -28.10 -25.53 -22.22
C ALA A 168 -29.51 -25.54 -22.85
N ALA A 169 -30.17 -24.38 -22.93
CA ALA A 169 -31.51 -24.26 -23.52
C ALA A 169 -31.54 -24.55 -25.03
N ARG A 170 -30.45 -24.24 -25.76
CA ARG A 170 -30.39 -24.46 -27.21
C ARG A 170 -30.23 -25.95 -27.59
N ARG A 171 -29.82 -26.80 -26.65
CA ARG A 171 -29.61 -28.24 -26.88
C ARG A 171 -30.86 -29.08 -26.63
N SER A 172 -31.82 -28.60 -25.83
CA SER A 172 -33.08 -29.34 -25.56
C SER A 172 -34.11 -29.19 -26.68
N GLY A 173 -34.06 -28.12 -27.48
CA GLY A 173 -35.02 -27.86 -28.57
C GLY A 173 -34.75 -28.58 -29.90
N ARG A 174 -33.76 -29.46 -30.01
CA ARG A 174 -33.39 -30.13 -31.29
C ARG A 174 -33.59 -31.66 -31.27
N ARG A 175 -34.46 -32.15 -30.39
CA ARG A 175 -34.89 -33.55 -30.36
C ARG A 175 -36.41 -33.61 -30.34
N SER A 176 -37.02 -33.39 -31.50
CA SER A 176 -38.37 -33.81 -31.85
C SER A 176 -38.38 -34.07 -33.35
#